data_AF-A0AAU6VVT0-F1
#
_entry.id   AF-A0AAU6VVT0-F1
#
_cell.length_a   1.000
_cell.length_b   1.000
_cell.length_c   1.000
_cell.angle_alpha   90.00
_cell.angle_beta   90.00
_cell.angle_gamma   90.00
#
_symmetry.space_group_name_H-M   'P 1'
#
loop_
_entity.id
_entity.type
_entity.pdbx_description
1 polymer ?
#
loop_
_entity_poly.entity_id
_entity_poly.type
_entity_poly.pdbx_seq_one_letter_code
_entity_poly.pdbx_strand_id
1 'polypeptide(L)'
;MATLSLTASTADYQTYRHDFARGEQDYNPATVHKFVAEMKRQGMLLNEFSWDDWYQNSHMVDRPEYIADASLYECRLLLSAMVRLERFSPGVLQNMRRQGVMLALLERMQQLQKAA
;
A
#
# COMPACT_ATOMS: atom_id res chain seq x y z
N MET A 1 10.80 8.29 19.76
CA MET A 1 10.28 7.24 18.85
C MET A 1 8.78 7.50 18.68
N ALA A 2 8.37 8.05 17.55
CA ALA A 2 6.95 8.31 17.29
C ALA A 2 6.28 7.02 16.80
N THR A 3 5.33 6.51 17.56
CA THR A 3 4.50 5.36 17.19
C THR A 3 3.63 5.77 15.99
N LEU A 4 4.03 5.38 14.77
CA LEU A 4 3.23 5.52 13.55
C LEU A 4 2.10 4.48 13.61
N SER A 5 0.97 4.84 14.22
CA SER A 5 -0.26 4.04 14.12
C SER A 5 -0.98 4.43 12.83
N LEU A 6 -1.38 3.46 11.98
CA LEU A 6 -2.51 3.72 11.08
C LEU A 6 -3.70 3.93 12.02
N THR A 7 -4.08 5.17 12.23
CA THR A 7 -5.38 5.51 12.82
C THR A 7 -6.44 5.50 11.73
N ALA A 8 -6.32 4.62 10.72
CA ALA A 8 -7.45 4.31 9.86
C ALA A 8 -8.49 3.67 10.79
N SER A 9 -9.63 4.34 10.95
CA SER A 9 -10.72 3.76 11.72
C SER A 9 -11.05 2.38 11.13
N THR A 10 -11.56 1.45 11.94
CA THR A 10 -11.98 0.13 11.43
C THR A 10 -12.92 0.27 10.22
N ALA A 11 -13.70 1.36 10.17
CA ALA A 11 -14.55 1.72 9.03
C ALA A 11 -13.77 2.10 7.76
N ASP A 12 -12.68 2.87 7.87
CA ASP A 12 -11.82 3.23 6.74
C ASP A 12 -11.11 1.99 6.18
N TYR A 13 -10.61 1.11 7.06
CA TYR A 13 -10.00 -0.15 6.65
C TYR A 13 -10.98 -1.03 5.88
N GLN A 14 -12.21 -1.24 6.39
CA GLN A 14 -13.19 -2.09 5.72
C GLN A 14 -13.60 -1.52 4.35
N THR A 15 -13.69 -0.19 4.25
CA THR A 15 -13.99 0.50 2.99
C THR A 15 -12.89 0.25 1.96
N TYR A 16 -11.62 0.50 2.30
CA TYR A 16 -10.51 0.27 1.38
C TYR A 16 -10.32 -1.20 1.04
N ARG A 17 -10.49 -2.11 2.02
CA ARG A 17 -10.42 -3.55 1.79
C ARG A 17 -11.45 -4.00 0.75
N HIS A 18 -12.70 -3.60 0.94
CA HIS A 18 -13.78 -3.92 0.00
C HIS A 18 -13.43 -3.43 -1.41
N ASP A 19 -12.98 -2.17 -1.54
CA ASP A 19 -12.67 -1.58 -2.85
C ASP A 19 -11.43 -2.20 -3.52
N PHE A 20 -10.42 -2.58 -2.76
CA PHE A 20 -9.22 -3.22 -3.30
C PHE A 20 -9.44 -4.70 -3.65
N ALA A 21 -10.39 -5.38 -2.99
CA ALA A 21 -10.76 -6.76 -3.29
C ALA A 21 -11.54 -6.95 -4.61
N ARG A 22 -11.95 -5.86 -5.28
CA ARG A 22 -12.79 -5.93 -6.49
C ARG A 22 -12.05 -6.46 -7.74
N GLY A 23 -10.75 -6.71 -7.67
CA GLY A 23 -9.97 -7.32 -8.77
C GLY A 23 -10.14 -6.57 -10.09
N GLU A 24 -10.59 -7.25 -11.14
CA GLU A 24 -10.79 -6.67 -12.48
C GLU A 24 -12.04 -5.77 -12.62
N GLN A 25 -12.91 -5.71 -11.61
CA GLN A 25 -14.14 -4.92 -11.68
C GLN A 25 -13.88 -3.41 -11.65
N ASP A 26 -14.83 -2.66 -12.22
CA ASP A 26 -14.85 -1.20 -12.19
C ASP A 26 -14.84 -0.66 -10.76
N TYR A 27 -14.06 0.39 -10.56
CA TYR A 27 -13.83 1.00 -9.26
C TYR A 27 -13.66 2.51 -9.44
N ASN A 28 -13.95 3.30 -8.41
CA ASN A 28 -13.78 4.74 -8.46
C ASN A 28 -12.30 5.12 -8.29
N PRO A 29 -11.61 5.67 -9.32
CA PRO A 29 -10.19 6.07 -9.24
C PRO A 29 -9.86 6.99 -8.06
N ALA A 30 -10.82 7.77 -7.58
CA ALA A 30 -10.64 8.64 -6.43
C ALA A 30 -10.35 7.88 -5.12
N THR A 31 -10.76 6.61 -4.98
CA THR A 31 -10.56 5.83 -3.75
C THR A 31 -9.08 5.55 -3.49
N VAL A 32 -8.29 5.13 -4.49
CA VAL A 32 -6.84 4.93 -4.34
C VAL A 32 -6.14 6.24 -4.01
N HIS A 33 -6.55 7.36 -4.64
CA HIS A 33 -5.97 8.66 -4.31
C HIS A 33 -6.29 9.11 -2.88
N LYS A 34 -7.51 8.87 -2.40
CA LYS A 34 -7.89 9.09 -0.99
C LYS A 34 -7.05 8.23 -0.04
N PHE A 35 -6.89 6.95 -0.36
CA PHE A 35 -6.04 6.03 0.40
C PHE A 35 -4.60 6.55 0.48
N VAL A 36 -4.00 6.93 -0.65
CA VAL A 36 -2.63 7.46 -0.69
C VAL A 36 -2.49 8.76 0.09
N ALA A 37 -3.46 9.67 -0.03
CA ALA A 37 -3.48 10.91 0.75
C ALA A 37 -3.51 10.63 2.25
N GLU A 38 -4.30 9.64 2.67
CA GLU A 38 -4.39 9.22 4.06
C GLU A 38 -3.09 8.57 4.55
N MET A 39 -2.48 7.67 3.76
CA MET A 39 -1.19 7.06 4.07
C MET A 39 -0.08 8.12 4.20
N LYS A 40 -0.12 9.16 3.35
CA LYS A 40 0.79 10.31 3.48
C LYS A 40 0.52 11.09 4.77
N ARG A 41 -0.74 11.39 5.10
CA ARG A 41 -1.15 12.12 6.31
C ARG A 41 -0.72 11.40 7.58
N GLN A 42 -0.78 10.07 7.58
CA GLN A 42 -0.40 9.21 8.69
C GLN A 42 1.11 8.95 8.78
N GLY A 43 1.93 9.49 7.86
CA GLY A 43 3.39 9.30 7.86
C GLY A 43 3.84 7.90 7.42
N MET A 44 2.96 7.15 6.74
CA MET A 44 3.27 5.79 6.28
C MET A 44 4.20 5.79 5.07
N LEU A 45 4.14 6.81 4.22
CA LEU A 45 5.08 6.97 3.12
C LEU A 45 6.47 7.35 3.65
N LEU A 46 7.51 6.78 3.05
CA LEU A 46 8.89 7.03 3.44
C LEU A 46 9.35 8.41 2.95
N ASN A 47 9.89 9.20 3.89
CA ASN A 47 10.54 10.48 3.59
C ASN A 47 11.87 10.24 2.86
N GLU A 48 12.72 9.38 3.44
CA GLU A 48 13.95 8.89 2.84
C GLU A 48 13.67 7.57 2.11
N PHE A 49 14.09 7.47 0.86
CA PHE A 49 13.74 6.34 0.00
C PHE A 49 14.94 5.95 -0.88
N SER A 50 15.23 4.66 -0.92
CA SER A 50 16.27 4.05 -1.73
C SER A 50 15.65 3.27 -2.88
N TRP A 51 15.99 3.62 -4.12
CA TRP A 51 15.58 2.85 -5.30
C TRP A 51 16.26 1.48 -5.35
N ASP A 52 17.47 1.36 -4.79
CA ASP A 52 18.19 0.09 -4.71
C ASP A 52 17.46 -0.87 -3.77
N ASP A 53 17.02 -0.39 -2.61
CA ASP A 53 16.25 -1.20 -1.65
C ASP A 53 14.94 -1.63 -2.27
N TRP A 54 14.27 -0.71 -2.99
CA TRP A 54 13.05 -1.05 -3.72
C TRP A 54 13.30 -2.14 -4.76
N TYR A 55 14.39 -2.05 -5.53
CA TYR A 55 14.71 -3.04 -6.56
C TYR A 55 14.84 -4.44 -5.97
N GLN A 56 15.49 -4.60 -4.81
CA GLN A 56 15.59 -5.88 -4.11
C GLN A 56 14.21 -6.45 -3.69
N ASN A 57 13.22 -5.60 -3.45
CA ASN A 57 11.89 -5.96 -2.97
C ASN A 57 10.80 -5.96 -4.07
N SER A 58 11.13 -5.47 -5.26
CA SER A 58 10.19 -5.25 -6.36
C SER A 58 9.44 -6.51 -6.81
N HIS A 59 10.06 -7.68 -6.63
CA HIS A 59 9.46 -8.99 -6.90
C HIS A 59 8.13 -9.22 -6.18
N MET A 60 7.89 -8.55 -5.04
CA MET A 60 6.62 -8.64 -4.29
C MET A 60 5.46 -7.91 -5.01
N VAL A 61 5.75 -7.01 -5.96
CA VAL A 61 4.71 -6.41 -6.81
C VAL A 61 4.22 -7.42 -7.84
N ASP A 62 5.15 -8.19 -8.43
CA ASP A 62 4.82 -9.24 -9.40
C ASP A 62 4.23 -10.49 -8.74
N ARG A 63 4.60 -10.76 -7.48
CA ARG A 63 4.12 -11.87 -6.65
C ARG A 63 3.59 -11.36 -5.30
N PRO A 64 2.36 -10.82 -5.29
CA PRO A 64 1.74 -10.22 -4.10
C PRO A 64 1.63 -11.17 -2.90
N GLU A 65 1.64 -12.48 -3.13
CA GLU A 65 1.62 -13.50 -2.08
C GLU A 65 2.79 -13.38 -1.10
N TYR A 66 3.95 -12.88 -1.54
CA TYR A 66 5.12 -12.69 -0.68
C TYR A 66 4.98 -11.51 0.29
N ILE A 67 4.00 -10.62 0.08
CA ILE A 67 3.71 -9.51 0.99
C ILE A 67 3.21 -10.02 2.34
N ALA A 68 2.68 -11.25 2.42
CA ALA A 68 2.25 -11.86 3.67
C ALA A 68 3.35 -11.94 4.73
N ASP A 69 4.62 -12.08 4.30
CA ASP A 69 5.79 -12.18 5.18
C ASP A 69 6.56 -10.86 5.32
N ALA A 70 6.25 -9.86 4.50
CA ALA A 70 6.94 -8.58 4.49
C ALA A 70 6.88 -7.87 5.85
N SER A 71 7.98 -7.22 6.22
CA SER A 71 8.08 -6.30 7.34
C SER A 71 7.30 -5.02 7.07
N LEU A 72 7.02 -4.24 8.14
CA LEU A 72 6.37 -2.93 7.99
C LEU A 72 7.19 -2.00 7.09
N TYR A 73 8.52 -2.07 7.17
CA TYR A 73 9.40 -1.27 6.34
C TYR A 73 9.23 -1.62 4.85
N GLU A 74 9.25 -2.91 4.50
CA GLU A 74 9.07 -3.37 3.12
C GLU A 74 7.69 -2.98 2.57
N CYS A 75 6.62 -3.12 3.37
CA CYS A 75 5.29 -2.66 2.97
C CYS A 75 5.28 -1.14 2.68
N ARG A 76 5.94 -0.34 3.52
CA ARG A 76 6.06 1.12 3.32
C ARG A 76 6.92 1.46 2.11
N LEU A 77 7.99 0.70 1.86
CA LEU A 77 8.88 0.86 0.73
C LEU A 77 8.14 0.62 -0.59
N LEU A 78 7.42 -0.50 -0.71
CA LEU A 78 6.61 -0.83 -1.87
C LEU A 78 5.55 0.25 -2.13
N LEU A 79 4.78 0.63 -1.12
CA LEU A 79 3.76 1.67 -1.27
C LEU A 79 4.37 3.01 -1.70
N SER A 80 5.50 3.41 -1.09
CA SER A 80 6.16 4.69 -1.39
C SER A 80 6.70 4.72 -2.81
N ALA A 81 7.33 3.64 -3.26
CA ALA A 81 7.85 3.53 -4.62
C ALA A 81 6.72 3.71 -5.64
N MET A 82 5.62 3.01 -5.44
CA MET A 82 4.53 2.99 -6.42
C MET A 82 3.74 4.30 -6.45
N VAL A 83 3.57 4.96 -5.30
CA VAL A 83 3.02 6.32 -5.24
C VAL A 83 3.91 7.33 -5.95
N ARG A 84 5.24 7.17 -5.87
CA ARG A 84 6.19 8.01 -6.62
C ARG A 84 6.09 7.73 -8.12
N LEU A 85 6.00 6.46 -8.52
CA LEU A 85 5.89 6.04 -9.92
C LEU A 85 4.59 6.51 -10.58
N GLU A 86 3.46 6.54 -9.87
CA GLU A 86 2.17 7.06 -10.36
C GLU A 86 2.27 8.47 -10.93
N ARG A 87 3.16 9.31 -10.37
CA ARG A 87 3.37 10.69 -10.85
C ARG A 87 3.99 10.76 -12.24
N PHE A 88 4.72 9.73 -12.64
CA PHE A 88 5.42 9.64 -13.92
C PHE A 88 4.67 8.74 -14.91
N SER A 89 3.95 7.74 -14.41
CA SER A 89 3.14 6.81 -15.20
C SER A 89 1.76 6.68 -14.55
N PRO A 90 0.76 7.44 -15.02
CA PRO A 90 -0.60 7.33 -14.51
C PRO A 90 -1.15 5.91 -14.69
N GLY A 91 -1.80 5.38 -13.67
CA GLY A 91 -2.42 4.04 -13.69
C GLY A 91 -1.59 2.94 -13.02
N VAL A 92 -0.38 3.22 -12.53
CA VAL A 92 0.45 2.29 -11.76
C VAL A 92 -0.31 1.75 -10.54
N LEU A 93 -0.93 2.63 -9.75
CA LEU A 93 -1.67 2.23 -8.56
C LEU A 93 -2.96 1.48 -8.90
N GLN A 94 -3.58 1.79 -10.03
CA GLN A 94 -4.74 1.05 -10.52
C GLN A 94 -4.33 -0.37 -10.92
N ASN A 95 -3.19 -0.53 -11.59
CA ASN A 95 -2.66 -1.83 -11.96
C ASN A 95 -2.32 -2.67 -10.72
N MET A 96 -1.65 -2.09 -9.72
CA MET A 96 -1.40 -2.74 -8.44
C MET A 96 -2.68 -3.22 -7.74
N ARG A 97 -3.75 -2.42 -7.80
CA ARG A 97 -5.06 -2.82 -7.25
C ARG A 97 -5.59 -4.05 -7.98
N ARG A 98 -5.59 -4.04 -9.32
CA ARG A 98 -6.05 -5.17 -10.15
C ARG A 98 -5.27 -6.45 -9.87
N GLN A 99 -3.95 -6.32 -9.69
CA GLN A 99 -3.05 -7.43 -9.35
C GLN A 99 -3.16 -7.89 -7.89
N GLY A 100 -3.94 -7.21 -7.04
CA GLY A 100 -4.11 -7.57 -5.62
C GLY A 100 -3.02 -7.05 -4.68
N VAL A 101 -2.00 -6.35 -5.20
CA VAL A 101 -0.89 -5.79 -4.40
C VAL A 101 -1.40 -4.82 -3.34
N MET A 102 -2.34 -3.95 -3.68
CA MET A 102 -2.92 -2.97 -2.74
C MET A 102 -3.66 -3.63 -1.58
N LEU A 103 -4.39 -4.71 -1.87
CA LEU A 103 -5.10 -5.48 -0.86
C LEU A 103 -4.10 -6.18 0.08
N ALA A 104 -3.09 -6.83 -0.49
CA ALA A 104 -2.06 -7.53 0.27
C ALA A 104 -1.28 -6.57 1.21
N LEU A 105 -0.90 -5.38 0.71
CA LEU A 105 -0.26 -4.35 1.54
C LEU A 105 -1.17 -3.89 2.69
N LEU A 106 -2.44 -3.61 2.41
CA LEU A 106 -3.40 -3.16 3.40
C LEU A 106 -3.63 -4.21 4.50
N GLU A 107 -3.82 -5.48 4.11
CA GLU A 107 -4.01 -6.58 5.04
C GLU A 107 -2.78 -6.82 5.91
N ARG A 108 -1.58 -6.84 5.30
CA ARG A 108 -0.33 -7.04 6.04
C ARG A 108 -0.05 -5.91 7.02
N MET A 109 -0.20 -4.66 6.60
CA MET A 109 -0.01 -3.50 7.48
C MET A 109 -0.98 -3.54 8.67
N GLN A 110 -2.22 -3.96 8.48
CA GLN A 110 -3.18 -4.12 9.57
C GLN A 110 -2.78 -5.25 10.53
N GLN A 111 -2.30 -6.38 10.01
CA GLN A 111 -1.83 -7.50 10.85
C GLN A 111 -0.66 -7.08 11.74
N LEU A 112 0.33 -6.40 11.16
CA LEU A 112 1.51 -5.93 11.89
C LEU A 112 1.18 -4.95 13.01
N GLN A 113 0.10 -4.17 12.86
CA GLN A 113 -0.36 -3.26 13.91
C GLN A 113 -1.10 -3.95 15.04
N LYS A 114 -1.90 -4.98 14.74
CA LYS A 114 -2.58 -5.75 15.79
C LYS A 114 -1.59 -6.55 16.66
N ALA A 115 -0.40 -6.80 16.14
CA ALA A 115 0.67 -7.52 16.83
C ALA A 115 1.63 -6.60 17.62
N ALA A 116 1.48 -5.27 17.51
CA ALA A 116 2.30 -4.26 18.19
C ALA A 116 1.60 -3.75 19.46
#